data_AF-A0A2V8S6V3-F1
#
_entry.id   AF-A0A2V8S6V3-F1
#
_cell.length_a   1.000
_cell.length_b   1.000
_cell.length_c   1.000
_cell.angle_alpha   90.00
_cell.angle_beta   90.00
_cell.angle_gamma   90.00
#
_symmetry.space_group_name_H-M   'P 1'
#
loop_
_entity.id
_entity.type
_entity.pdbx_description
1 polymer ?
#
loop_
_entity_poly.entity_id
_entity_poly.type
_entity_poly.pdbx_seq_one_letter_code
_entity_poly.pdbx_strand_id
1 'polypeptide(L)'
;MSAPITVNQIAERLFSFPQDRYLYIGGFMRSVVWAAATIVLLHILANYNKQKLRLLPWIASLMATMVTLMTWGRGVLLTNSKADVWDSILPTLMGITEFCLFAILALRLFGILPPQGNEQKGHSESEIERLPYYWFFVLALHAGLAVLLVLNRIYLTDKANDFTPELQDLASKYVGWMWKDVIGAGASCVFLIIFGLVTRRFMRERQRFPKRKRYVRIFVVLTLLPTLAYMKVIYDAEQQRQYTDKEVFRLKAISTASEDNKSPQPTPTATPE
;
A
#
# COMPACT_ATOMS: atom_id res chain seq x y z
N MET A 1 -16.68 -11.05 22.77
CA MET A 1 -15.46 -11.45 22.03
C MET A 1 -15.89 -12.10 20.74
N SER A 2 -15.25 -11.79 19.61
CA SER A 2 -15.54 -12.41 18.31
C SER A 2 -15.13 -13.88 18.34
N ALA A 3 -15.90 -14.77 17.70
CA ALA A 3 -15.50 -16.18 17.57
C ALA A 3 -14.22 -16.28 16.72
N PRO A 4 -13.30 -17.24 17.01
CA PRO A 4 -12.11 -17.45 16.20
C PRO A 4 -12.45 -17.73 14.73
N ILE A 5 -11.65 -17.19 13.82
CA ILE A 5 -11.86 -17.40 12.39
C ILE A 5 -11.53 -18.84 11.99
N THR A 6 -12.36 -19.42 11.13
CA THR A 6 -12.21 -20.80 10.64
C THR A 6 -11.61 -20.84 9.24
N VAL A 7 -11.08 -22.01 8.86
CA VAL A 7 -10.54 -22.25 7.51
C VAL A 7 -11.59 -21.95 6.43
N ASN A 8 -12.85 -22.36 6.66
CA ASN A 8 -13.95 -22.11 5.71
C ASN A 8 -14.25 -20.62 5.54
N GLN A 9 -14.23 -19.84 6.62
CA GLN A 9 -14.42 -18.38 6.55
C GLN A 9 -13.29 -17.68 5.80
N ILE A 10 -12.03 -18.08 6.01
CA ILE A 10 -10.92 -17.52 5.23
C ILE A 10 -11.05 -17.93 3.76
N ALA A 11 -11.38 -19.20 3.46
CA ALA A 11 -11.56 -19.66 2.08
C ALA A 11 -12.68 -18.89 1.35
N GLU A 12 -13.81 -18.64 2.03
CA GLU A 12 -14.91 -17.83 1.52
C GLU A 12 -14.45 -16.40 1.26
N ARG A 13 -13.77 -15.76 2.22
CA ARG A 13 -13.21 -14.41 2.04
C ARG A 13 -12.24 -14.36 0.87
N LEU A 14 -11.36 -15.34 0.70
CA LEU A 14 -10.42 -15.40 -0.43
C LEU A 14 -11.15 -15.51 -1.77
N PHE A 15 -12.25 -16.26 -1.80
CA PHE A 15 -13.09 -16.43 -2.99
C PHE A 15 -13.87 -15.14 -3.32
N SER A 16 -14.45 -14.48 -2.31
CA SER A 16 -15.26 -13.26 -2.48
C SER A 16 -14.43 -11.98 -2.60
N PHE A 17 -13.16 -12.01 -2.17
CA PHE A 17 -12.27 -10.85 -2.10
C PHE A 17 -12.22 -9.98 -3.37
N PRO A 18 -12.16 -10.55 -4.60
CA PRO A 18 -12.16 -9.73 -5.81
C PRO A 18 -13.42 -8.89 -5.97
N GLN A 19 -14.58 -9.39 -5.53
CA GLN A 19 -15.88 -8.74 -5.61
C GLN A 19 -16.04 -7.69 -4.48
N ASP A 20 -15.71 -8.07 -3.25
CA ASP A 20 -15.90 -7.21 -2.07
C ASP A 20 -14.95 -6.01 -2.05
N ARG A 21 -13.83 -6.08 -2.78
CA ARG A 21 -12.82 -5.01 -2.88
C ARG A 21 -13.38 -3.67 -3.35
N TYR A 22 -14.49 -3.69 -4.09
CA TYR A 22 -15.12 -2.49 -4.65
C TYR A 22 -16.06 -1.78 -3.68
N LEU A 23 -16.51 -2.46 -2.60
CA LEU A 23 -17.53 -1.94 -1.69
C LEU A 23 -16.96 -1.18 -0.48
N TYR A 24 -15.66 -1.28 -0.22
CA TYR A 24 -15.03 -0.59 0.91
C TYR A 24 -14.73 0.89 0.60
N ILE A 25 -14.73 1.74 1.63
CA ILE A 25 -14.30 3.16 1.56
C ILE A 25 -12.91 3.30 0.90
N GLY A 26 -12.04 2.32 1.09
CA GLY A 26 -10.75 2.23 0.39
C GLY A 26 -10.87 2.15 -1.14
N GLY A 27 -11.94 1.55 -1.66
CA GLY A 27 -12.26 1.51 -3.10
C GLY A 27 -12.63 2.88 -3.67
N PHE A 28 -13.36 3.70 -2.91
CA PHE A 28 -13.69 5.08 -3.33
C PHE A 28 -12.44 5.96 -3.38
N MET A 29 -11.69 6.03 -2.28
CA MET A 29 -10.46 6.84 -2.22
C MET A 29 -9.46 6.41 -3.29
N ARG A 30 -9.32 5.10 -3.52
CA ARG A 30 -8.49 4.57 -4.60
C ARG A 30 -8.92 5.03 -5.98
N SER A 31 -10.22 5.06 -6.26
CA SER A 31 -10.73 5.56 -7.55
C SER A 31 -10.36 7.02 -7.77
N VAL A 32 -10.45 7.85 -6.72
CA VAL A 32 -10.01 9.26 -6.75
C VAL A 32 -8.50 9.37 -7.00
N VAL A 33 -7.69 8.58 -6.29
CA VAL A 33 -6.23 8.55 -6.46
C VAL A 33 -5.84 8.11 -7.87
N TRP A 34 -6.51 7.09 -8.43
CA TRP A 34 -6.25 6.60 -9.78
C TRP A 34 -6.72 7.58 -10.87
N ALA A 35 -7.83 8.28 -10.64
CA ALA A 35 -8.24 9.39 -11.50
C ALA A 35 -7.18 10.50 -11.49
N ALA A 36 -6.69 10.91 -10.31
CA ALA A 36 -5.61 11.89 -10.18
C ALA A 36 -4.33 11.41 -10.88
N ALA A 37 -3.94 10.15 -10.70
CA ALA A 37 -2.79 9.55 -11.38
C ALA A 37 -2.94 9.60 -12.91
N THR A 38 -4.12 9.29 -13.44
CA THR A 38 -4.42 9.31 -14.88
C THR A 38 -4.33 10.73 -15.42
N ILE A 39 -4.95 11.69 -14.74
CA ILE A 39 -4.92 13.11 -15.10
C ILE A 39 -3.49 13.65 -15.14
N VAL A 40 -2.67 13.32 -14.14
CA VAL A 40 -1.24 13.69 -14.09
C VAL A 40 -0.46 13.02 -15.22
N LEU A 41 -0.72 11.74 -15.53
CA LEU A 41 -0.06 11.05 -16.62
C LEU A 41 -0.35 11.73 -17.96
N LEU A 42 -1.63 12.00 -18.25
CA LEU A 42 -2.03 12.70 -19.47
C LEU A 42 -1.34 14.07 -19.57
N HIS A 43 -1.22 14.81 -18.46
CA HIS A 43 -0.50 16.07 -18.43
C HIS A 43 1.01 15.91 -18.74
N ILE A 44 1.64 14.86 -18.21
CA ILE A 44 3.04 14.54 -18.51
C ILE A 44 3.19 14.20 -20.00
N LEU A 45 2.29 13.38 -20.56
CA LEU A 45 2.34 12.94 -21.95
C LEU A 45 2.08 14.10 -22.94
N ALA A 46 1.12 14.97 -22.64
CA ALA A 46 0.81 16.16 -23.46
C ALA A 46 2.01 17.10 -23.61
N ASN A 47 2.93 17.11 -22.64
CA ASN A 47 4.14 17.92 -22.66
C ASN A 47 5.41 17.08 -22.37
N TYR A 48 5.51 15.91 -22.99
CA TYR A 48 6.52 14.89 -22.66
C TYR A 48 7.95 15.45 -22.56
N ASN A 49 8.39 16.22 -23.56
CA ASN A 49 9.75 16.75 -23.60
C ASN A 49 10.09 17.64 -22.38
N LYS A 50 9.11 18.37 -21.86
CA LYS A 50 9.28 19.25 -20.69
C LYS A 50 9.06 18.51 -19.38
N GLN A 51 8.19 17.50 -19.36
CA GLN A 51 7.72 16.84 -18.14
C GLN A 51 8.26 15.43 -17.90
N LYS A 52 9.08 14.87 -18.80
CA LYS A 52 9.57 13.47 -18.71
C LYS A 52 10.22 13.10 -17.37
N LEU A 53 10.85 14.04 -16.67
CA LEU A 53 11.44 13.78 -15.35
C LEU A 53 10.40 13.52 -14.25
N ARG A 54 9.15 13.94 -14.45
CA ARG A 54 8.03 13.66 -13.55
C ARG A 54 7.43 12.26 -13.75
N LEU A 55 7.79 11.57 -14.83
CA LEU A 55 7.31 10.21 -15.07
C LEU A 55 7.84 9.22 -14.03
N LEU A 56 9.11 9.34 -13.62
CA LEU A 56 9.69 8.47 -12.59
C LEU A 56 8.99 8.59 -11.23
N PRO A 57 8.81 9.79 -10.64
CA PRO A 57 8.08 9.90 -9.38
C PRO A 57 6.61 9.49 -9.56
N TRP A 58 6.01 9.69 -10.74
CA TRP A 58 4.67 9.18 -11.04
C TRP A 58 4.62 7.64 -10.98
N ILE A 59 5.58 6.94 -11.60
CA ILE A 59 5.69 5.47 -11.53
C ILE A 59 5.89 5.03 -10.08
N ALA A 60 6.78 5.69 -9.34
CA ALA A 60 7.03 5.38 -7.95
C ALA A 60 5.80 5.59 -7.06
N SER A 61 5.03 6.67 -7.28
CA SER A 61 3.74 6.90 -6.62
C SER A 61 2.76 5.76 -6.93
N LEU A 62 2.65 5.36 -8.20
CA LEU A 62 1.78 4.24 -8.59
C LEU A 62 2.18 2.94 -7.88
N MET A 63 3.47 2.63 -7.83
CA MET A 63 3.98 1.46 -7.11
C MET A 63 3.69 1.54 -5.61
N ALA A 64 3.84 2.72 -4.99
CA ALA A 64 3.50 2.93 -3.58
C ALA A 64 2.02 2.63 -3.31
N THR A 65 1.10 3.15 -4.15
CA THR A 65 -0.33 2.86 -4.02
C THR A 65 -0.66 1.37 -4.24
N MET A 66 0.08 0.69 -5.11
CA MET A 66 -0.07 -0.75 -5.32
C MET A 66 0.42 -1.55 -4.11
N VAL A 67 1.49 -1.12 -3.44
CA VAL A 67 1.96 -1.72 -2.18
C VAL A 67 0.89 -1.61 -1.10
N THR A 68 0.33 -0.42 -0.88
CA THR A 68 -0.78 -0.21 0.07
C THR A 68 -1.92 -1.17 -0.24
N LEU A 69 -2.30 -1.24 -1.52
CA LEU A 69 -3.39 -2.08 -1.97
C LEU A 69 -3.18 -3.59 -1.74
N MET A 70 -1.98 -4.10 -2.03
CA MET A 70 -1.67 -5.54 -1.89
C MET A 70 -1.51 -5.93 -0.42
N THR A 71 -0.82 -5.10 0.37
CA THR A 71 -0.58 -5.38 1.79
C THR A 71 -1.84 -5.19 2.63
N TRP A 72 -2.68 -4.21 2.30
CA TRP A 72 -4.00 -4.02 2.92
C TRP A 72 -4.92 -5.21 2.66
N GLY A 73 -4.97 -5.69 1.41
CA GLY A 73 -5.80 -6.82 1.03
C GLY A 73 -5.50 -8.07 1.85
N ARG A 74 -4.20 -8.37 2.04
CA ARG A 74 -3.74 -9.45 2.91
C ARG A 74 -4.24 -9.29 4.34
N GLY A 75 -4.23 -8.07 4.88
CA GLY A 75 -4.74 -7.77 6.22
C GLY A 75 -6.22 -8.11 6.36
N VAL A 76 -7.05 -7.59 5.46
CA VAL A 76 -8.52 -7.83 5.48
C VAL A 76 -8.85 -9.32 5.38
N LEU A 77 -8.11 -10.07 4.57
CA LEU A 77 -8.34 -11.50 4.36
C LEU A 77 -8.09 -12.33 5.62
N LEU A 78 -7.02 -12.02 6.36
CA LEU A 78 -6.52 -12.86 7.44
C LEU A 78 -6.90 -12.38 8.83
N THR A 79 -7.28 -11.11 9.03
CA THR A 79 -7.65 -10.64 10.36
C THR A 79 -9.09 -10.98 10.71
N ASN A 80 -9.29 -11.52 11.90
CA ASN A 80 -10.61 -11.53 12.52
C ASN A 80 -10.99 -10.07 12.85
N SER A 81 -12.22 -9.66 12.50
CA SER A 81 -12.61 -8.25 12.45
C SER A 81 -12.72 -7.63 13.84
N LYS A 82 -11.60 -7.15 14.39
CA LYS A 82 -11.58 -6.18 15.48
C LYS A 82 -11.31 -4.83 14.85
N ALA A 83 -12.40 -4.15 14.45
CA ALA A 83 -12.30 -2.80 13.92
C ALA A 83 -12.15 -1.83 15.09
N ASP A 84 -11.15 -0.97 15.02
CA ASP A 84 -11.03 0.19 15.89
C ASP A 84 -11.21 1.49 15.10
N VAL A 85 -11.23 2.62 15.81
CA VAL A 85 -11.36 3.93 15.16
C VAL A 85 -10.17 4.21 14.22
N TRP A 86 -8.98 3.71 14.56
CA TRP A 86 -7.77 3.90 13.76
C TRP A 86 -7.83 3.20 12.40
N ASP A 87 -8.54 2.07 12.31
CA ASP A 87 -8.83 1.38 11.05
C ASP A 87 -9.67 2.21 10.07
N SER A 88 -10.32 3.28 10.53
CA SER A 88 -11.02 4.24 9.66
C SER A 88 -10.17 5.49 9.37
N ILE A 89 -9.47 6.00 10.39
CA ILE A 89 -8.68 7.24 10.27
C ILE A 89 -7.44 7.02 9.40
N LEU A 90 -6.63 6.01 9.71
CA LEU A 90 -5.34 5.82 9.07
C LEU A 90 -5.45 5.51 7.56
N PRO A 91 -6.40 4.70 7.06
CA PRO A 91 -6.56 4.50 5.62
C PRO A 91 -7.06 5.74 4.91
N THR A 92 -7.87 6.56 5.57
CA THR A 92 -8.33 7.84 5.03
C THR A 92 -7.13 8.79 4.85
N LEU A 93 -6.28 8.91 5.88
CA LEU A 93 -5.03 9.68 5.80
C LEU A 93 -4.08 9.13 4.74
N MET A 94 -4.00 7.80 4.60
CA MET A 94 -3.24 7.15 3.55
C MET A 94 -3.75 7.58 2.17
N GLY A 95 -5.06 7.47 1.90
CA GLY A 95 -5.65 7.88 0.63
C GLY A 95 -5.46 9.36 0.30
N ILE A 96 -5.54 10.25 1.29
CA ILE A 96 -5.21 11.68 1.12
C ILE A 96 -3.74 11.84 0.71
N THR A 97 -2.84 11.13 1.39
CA THR A 97 -1.41 11.18 1.09
C THR A 97 -1.10 10.63 -0.30
N GLU A 98 -1.76 9.54 -0.71
CA GLU A 98 -1.67 8.96 -2.06
C GLU A 98 -2.18 9.95 -3.12
N PHE A 99 -3.24 10.69 -2.86
CA PHE A 99 -3.68 11.77 -3.75
C PHE A 99 -2.59 12.86 -3.85
N CYS A 100 -2.01 13.28 -2.72
CA CYS A 100 -0.94 14.28 -2.69
C CYS A 100 0.30 13.84 -3.47
N LEU A 101 0.62 12.53 -3.50
CA LEU A 101 1.74 11.97 -4.28
C LEU A 101 1.62 12.26 -5.78
N PHE A 102 0.40 12.34 -6.31
CA PHE A 102 0.14 12.70 -7.70
C PHE A 102 -0.08 14.20 -7.86
N ALA A 103 -0.83 14.84 -6.96
CA ALA A 103 -1.15 16.27 -7.03
C ALA A 103 0.11 17.15 -7.08
N ILE A 104 1.16 16.78 -6.31
CA ILE A 104 2.43 17.53 -6.28
C ILE A 104 3.19 17.51 -7.61
N LEU A 105 2.89 16.55 -8.49
CA LEU A 105 3.49 16.44 -9.82
C LEU A 105 2.76 17.28 -10.88
N ALA A 106 1.54 17.78 -10.58
CA ALA A 106 0.71 18.55 -11.51
C ALA A 106 -0.03 19.72 -10.83
N LEU A 107 0.65 20.47 -9.97
CA LEU A 107 0.05 21.53 -9.12
C LEU A 107 -0.80 22.58 -9.87
N ARG A 108 -0.40 22.98 -11.09
CA ARG A 108 -1.19 23.92 -11.92
C ARG A 108 -2.52 23.34 -12.38
N LEU A 109 -2.57 22.02 -12.59
CA LEU A 109 -3.76 21.30 -13.03
C LEU A 109 -4.81 21.20 -11.92
N PHE A 110 -4.35 21.10 -10.68
CA PHE A 110 -5.21 21.07 -9.49
C PHE A 110 -5.48 22.46 -8.91
N GLY A 111 -5.17 23.55 -9.64
CA GLY A 111 -5.44 24.92 -9.22
C GLY A 111 -4.63 25.41 -8.00
N ILE A 112 -3.62 24.64 -7.56
CA ILE A 112 -2.76 25.01 -6.42
C ILE A 112 -1.81 26.16 -6.80
N LEU A 113 -1.52 26.29 -8.10
CA LEU A 113 -0.72 27.36 -8.64
C LEU A 113 -1.48 28.08 -9.75
N PRO A 114 -1.29 29.41 -9.92
CA PRO A 114 -1.95 30.17 -10.97
C PRO A 114 -1.63 29.61 -12.37
N PRO A 115 -2.59 29.73 -13.32
CA PRO A 115 -2.42 29.25 -14.68
C PRO A 115 -1.24 29.93 -15.37
N GLN A 116 -0.59 29.19 -16.26
CA GLN A 116 0.60 29.60 -16.99
C GLN A 116 0.23 30.72 -17.98
N GLY A 117 0.33 31.98 -17.53
CA GLY A 117 -0.10 33.16 -18.28
C GLY A 117 -0.39 34.39 -17.40
N ASN A 118 -0.76 34.18 -16.12
CA ASN A 118 -0.97 35.27 -15.15
C ASN A 118 0.29 35.50 -14.29
N GLU A 119 1.45 35.66 -14.92
CA GLU A 119 2.68 36.01 -14.20
C GLU A 119 2.61 37.47 -13.73
N GLN A 120 2.05 37.67 -12.54
CA GLN A 120 2.48 38.79 -11.70
C GLN A 120 3.99 38.63 -11.47
N LYS A 121 4.77 39.56 -12.01
CA LYS A 121 6.25 39.66 -12.06
C LYS A 121 7.01 39.50 -10.72
N GLY A 122 6.38 39.06 -9.63
CA GLY A 122 6.98 38.96 -8.30
C GLY A 122 7.22 37.53 -7.78
N HIS A 123 6.39 36.54 -8.13
CA HIS A 123 6.61 35.16 -7.70
C HIS A 123 7.39 34.38 -8.75
N SER A 124 8.70 34.28 -8.49
CA SER A 124 9.68 33.61 -9.35
C SER A 124 9.22 32.21 -9.77
N GLU A 125 9.18 31.94 -11.09
CA GLU A 125 9.04 30.58 -11.67
C GLU A 125 9.92 29.53 -10.95
N SER A 126 11.01 29.98 -10.32
CA SER A 126 11.92 29.15 -9.54
C SER A 126 11.31 28.49 -8.30
N GLU A 127 10.20 28.94 -7.73
CA GLU A 127 9.56 28.28 -6.58
C GLU A 127 8.66 27.13 -7.01
N ILE A 128 7.92 27.31 -8.10
CA ILE A 128 7.04 26.30 -8.71
C ILE A 128 7.85 25.10 -9.20
N GLU A 129 9.05 25.34 -9.74
CA GLU A 129 9.97 24.26 -10.13
C GLU A 129 10.49 23.43 -8.95
N ARG A 130 10.41 23.92 -7.70
CA ARG A 130 10.93 23.21 -6.52
C ARG A 130 9.94 22.19 -5.94
N LEU A 131 8.66 22.28 -6.26
CA LEU A 131 7.67 21.45 -5.57
C LEU A 131 7.73 19.94 -5.87
N PRO A 132 8.08 19.48 -7.09
CA PRO A 132 8.24 18.05 -7.34
C PRO A 132 9.30 17.38 -6.46
N TYR A 133 10.21 18.14 -5.83
CA TYR A 133 11.21 17.58 -4.91
C TYR A 133 10.67 17.37 -3.49
N TYR A 134 9.58 18.02 -3.10
CA TYR A 134 8.89 17.71 -1.85
C TYR A 134 8.15 16.36 -1.92
N TRP A 135 8.05 15.78 -3.11
CA TRP A 135 7.48 14.45 -3.34
C TRP A 135 8.09 13.37 -2.42
N PHE A 136 9.40 13.43 -2.16
CA PHE A 136 10.05 12.50 -1.23
C PHE A 136 9.49 12.58 0.20
N PHE A 137 9.10 13.77 0.67
CA PHE A 137 8.50 13.93 2.00
C PHE A 137 7.06 13.43 2.03
N VAL A 138 6.30 13.64 0.94
CA VAL A 138 4.96 13.05 0.81
C VAL A 138 5.04 11.52 0.80
N LEU A 139 6.02 10.96 0.09
CA LEU A 139 6.25 9.52 0.06
C LEU A 139 6.77 8.99 1.41
N ALA A 140 7.57 9.76 2.13
CA ALA A 140 7.98 9.43 3.50
C ALA A 140 6.78 9.41 4.45
N LEU A 141 5.87 10.40 4.34
CA LEU A 141 4.63 10.43 5.11
C LEU A 141 3.78 9.19 4.81
N HIS A 142 3.63 8.82 3.54
CA HIS A 142 2.96 7.59 3.13
C HIS A 142 3.59 6.35 3.79
N ALA A 143 4.91 6.21 3.74
CA ALA A 143 5.61 5.11 4.40
C ALA A 143 5.43 5.12 5.93
N GLY A 144 5.44 6.29 6.56
CA GLY A 144 5.17 6.45 7.99
C GLY A 144 3.74 6.03 8.38
N LEU A 145 2.74 6.42 7.59
CA LEU A 145 1.35 5.98 7.77
C LEU A 145 1.22 4.46 7.62
N ALA A 146 1.97 3.84 6.69
CA ALA A 146 2.00 2.39 6.54
C ALA A 146 2.53 1.70 7.80
N VAL A 147 3.59 2.24 8.43
CA VAL A 147 4.09 1.72 9.71
C VAL A 147 3.00 1.77 10.78
N LEU A 148 2.33 2.91 10.94
CA LEU A 148 1.26 3.07 11.93
C LEU A 148 0.11 2.08 11.70
N LEU A 149 -0.30 1.91 10.43
CA LEU A 149 -1.33 0.95 10.04
C LEU A 149 -0.97 -0.49 10.41
N VAL A 150 0.24 -0.92 10.06
CA VAL A 150 0.66 -2.29 10.30
C VAL A 150 0.87 -2.55 11.80
N LEU A 151 1.41 -1.58 12.54
CA LEU A 151 1.52 -1.67 14.00
C LEU A 151 0.14 -1.75 14.67
N ASN A 152 -0.84 -0.95 14.23
CA ASN A 152 -2.21 -1.04 14.72
C ASN A 152 -2.77 -2.45 14.52
N ARG A 153 -2.57 -3.02 13.33
CA ARG A 153 -3.00 -4.39 13.01
C ARG A 153 -2.30 -5.46 13.83
N ILE A 154 -0.98 -5.35 14.05
CA ILE A 154 -0.25 -6.25 14.93
C ILE A 154 -0.82 -6.19 16.35
N TYR A 155 -1.07 -4.99 16.87
CA TYR A 155 -1.59 -4.78 18.22
C TYR A 155 -2.98 -5.40 18.41
N LEU A 156 -3.85 -5.32 17.40
CA LEU A 156 -5.21 -5.88 17.46
C LEU A 156 -5.25 -7.40 17.23
N THR A 157 -4.19 -7.99 16.65
CA THR A 157 -4.17 -9.42 16.31
C THR A 157 -3.78 -10.26 17.52
N ASP A 158 -4.71 -11.08 17.99
CA ASP A 158 -4.47 -12.10 19.02
C ASP A 158 -4.51 -13.48 18.37
N LYS A 159 -3.33 -14.06 18.12
CA LYS A 159 -3.23 -15.34 17.39
C LYS A 159 -4.00 -16.50 18.04
N ALA A 160 -4.05 -16.54 19.38
CA ALA A 160 -4.66 -17.65 20.09
C ALA A 160 -6.20 -17.54 20.11
N ASN A 161 -6.71 -16.31 20.22
CA ASN A 161 -8.14 -16.05 20.32
C ASN A 161 -8.80 -15.76 18.97
N ASP A 162 -8.04 -15.28 17.98
CA ASP A 162 -8.59 -14.86 16.69
C ASP A 162 -8.61 -15.99 15.66
N PHE A 163 -7.84 -17.08 15.85
CA PHE A 163 -7.68 -18.16 14.89
C PHE A 163 -7.92 -19.53 15.52
N THR A 164 -8.57 -20.41 14.77
CA THR A 164 -8.66 -21.84 15.09
C THR A 164 -7.27 -22.49 15.15
N PRO A 165 -7.08 -23.58 15.92
CA PRO A 165 -5.76 -24.22 16.09
C PRO A 165 -5.03 -24.55 14.78
N GLU A 166 -5.78 -25.00 13.77
CA GLU A 166 -5.27 -25.35 12.43
C GLU A 166 -4.65 -24.15 11.69
N LEU A 167 -5.10 -22.93 12.00
CA LEU A 167 -4.65 -21.69 11.38
C LEU A 167 -3.53 -20.98 12.15
N GLN A 168 -3.11 -21.48 13.32
CA GLN A 168 -2.14 -20.78 14.17
C GLN A 168 -0.75 -20.65 13.55
N ASP A 169 -0.31 -21.62 12.73
CA ASP A 169 0.94 -21.52 11.97
C ASP A 169 0.85 -20.41 10.91
N LEU A 170 -0.25 -20.37 10.17
CA LEU A 170 -0.53 -19.32 9.17
C LEU A 170 -0.61 -17.94 9.84
N ALA A 171 -1.28 -17.83 10.99
CA ALA A 171 -1.36 -16.59 11.78
C ALA A 171 0.02 -16.12 12.26
N SER A 172 0.90 -17.05 12.66
CA SER A 172 2.27 -16.73 13.06
C SER A 172 3.12 -16.24 11.89
N LYS A 173 2.98 -16.86 10.71
CA LYS A 173 3.62 -16.39 9.46
C LYS A 173 3.11 -15.01 9.06
N TYR A 174 1.81 -14.79 9.13
CA TYR A 174 1.17 -13.51 8.85
C TYR A 174 1.72 -12.38 9.74
N VAL A 175 1.78 -12.59 11.07
CA VAL A 175 2.40 -11.62 12.00
C VAL A 175 3.87 -11.39 11.67
N GLY A 176 4.61 -12.44 11.31
CA GLY A 176 6.00 -12.31 10.85
C GLY A 176 6.14 -11.45 9.59
N TRP A 177 5.23 -11.56 8.62
CA TRP A 177 5.21 -10.70 7.44
C TRP A 177 4.88 -9.24 7.81
N MET A 178 3.92 -9.00 8.70
CA MET A 178 3.60 -7.65 9.18
C MET A 178 4.81 -6.97 9.83
N TRP A 179 5.59 -7.68 10.65
CA TRP A 179 6.82 -7.10 11.23
C TRP A 179 7.86 -6.75 10.17
N LYS A 180 8.00 -7.57 9.12
CA LYS A 180 8.88 -7.23 7.98
C LYS A 180 8.40 -5.98 7.25
N ASP A 181 7.08 -5.82 7.09
CA ASP A 181 6.50 -4.63 6.47
C ASP A 181 6.74 -3.38 7.32
N VAL A 182 6.62 -3.47 8.66
CA VAL A 182 6.97 -2.38 9.58
C VAL A 182 8.43 -1.96 9.40
N ILE A 183 9.36 -2.92 9.40
CA ILE A 183 10.79 -2.63 9.26
C ILE A 183 11.06 -2.02 7.88
N GLY A 184 10.51 -2.60 6.82
CA GLY A 184 10.69 -2.13 5.45
C GLY A 184 10.13 -0.72 5.23
N ALA A 185 8.92 -0.45 5.71
CA ALA A 185 8.28 0.86 5.61
C ALA A 185 8.97 1.90 6.49
N GLY A 186 9.38 1.53 7.71
CA GLY A 186 10.12 2.40 8.62
C GLY A 186 11.49 2.81 8.06
N ALA A 187 12.26 1.85 7.55
CA ALA A 187 13.52 2.14 6.86
C ALA A 187 13.29 3.03 5.63
N SER A 188 12.27 2.72 4.81
CA SER A 188 11.92 3.52 3.64
C SER A 188 11.57 4.96 4.02
N CYS A 189 10.80 5.18 5.09
CA CYS A 189 10.45 6.50 5.59
C CYS A 189 11.71 7.33 5.90
N VAL A 190 12.65 6.76 6.66
CA VAL A 190 13.92 7.43 7.01
C VAL A 190 14.74 7.75 5.76
N PHE A 191 14.91 6.78 4.85
CA PHE A 191 15.66 7.01 3.61
C PHE A 191 15.03 8.07 2.72
N LEU A 192 13.70 8.10 2.61
CA LEU A 192 12.97 9.08 1.82
C LEU A 192 13.11 10.50 2.40
N ILE A 193 13.10 10.65 3.73
CA ILE A 193 13.41 11.92 4.39
C ILE A 193 14.84 12.37 4.01
N ILE A 194 15.82 11.47 4.11
CA ILE A 194 17.21 11.76 3.73
C ILE A 194 17.29 12.16 2.25
N PHE A 195 16.62 11.44 1.35
CA PHE A 195 16.59 11.76 -0.08
C PHE A 195 15.94 13.12 -0.35
N GLY A 196 14.87 13.46 0.36
CA GLY A 196 14.24 14.77 0.33
C GLY A 196 15.19 15.88 0.76
N LEU A 197 15.92 15.70 1.87
CA LEU A 197 16.91 16.66 2.36
C LEU A 197 18.08 16.84 1.39
N VAL A 198 18.62 15.74 0.86
CA VAL A 198 19.70 15.75 -0.14
C VAL A 198 19.27 16.49 -1.41
N THR A 199 18.07 16.15 -1.91
CA THR A 199 17.50 16.79 -3.10
C THR A 199 17.26 18.28 -2.88
N ARG A 200 16.72 18.67 -1.70
CA ARG A 200 16.52 20.07 -1.32
C ARG A 200 17.84 20.86 -1.29
N ARG A 201 18.90 20.26 -0.73
CA ARG A 201 20.24 20.88 -0.71
C ARG A 201 20.77 21.11 -2.13
N PHE A 202 20.73 20.08 -2.98
CA PHE A 202 21.18 20.20 -4.36
C PHE A 202 20.36 21.18 -5.20
N MET A 203 19.07 21.33 -4.91
CA MET A 203 18.23 22.31 -5.60
C MET A 203 18.58 23.76 -5.25
N ARG A 204 18.95 24.03 -3.99
CA ARG A 204 19.50 25.35 -3.60
C ARG A 204 20.81 25.64 -4.34
N GLU A 205 21.65 24.63 -4.55
CA GLU A 205 22.89 24.77 -5.32
C GLU A 205 22.66 24.90 -6.83
N ARG A 206 21.64 24.25 -7.39
CA ARG A 206 21.26 24.37 -8.81
C ARG A 206 20.89 25.80 -9.19
N GLN A 207 20.28 26.57 -8.28
CA GLN A 207 19.99 28.00 -8.52
C GLN A 207 21.25 28.83 -8.71
N ARG A 208 22.31 28.47 -8.00
CA ARG A 208 23.62 29.10 -8.16
C ARG A 208 24.31 28.61 -9.44
N PHE A 209 24.06 27.38 -9.87
CA PHE A 209 24.73 26.75 -11.03
C PHE A 209 23.77 25.93 -11.93
N PRO A 210 22.96 26.58 -12.79
CA PRO A 210 21.83 25.95 -13.47
C PRO A 210 22.18 24.91 -14.55
N LYS A 211 23.41 24.92 -15.09
CA LYS A 211 23.81 24.06 -16.23
C LYS A 211 24.34 22.66 -15.85
N ARG A 212 24.33 22.26 -14.57
CA ARG A 212 24.90 20.97 -14.15
C ARG A 212 23.92 19.81 -14.33
N LYS A 213 24.15 18.96 -15.34
CA LYS A 213 23.44 17.68 -15.57
C LYS A 213 23.50 16.70 -14.38
N ARG A 214 24.46 16.88 -13.46
CA ARG A 214 24.64 16.05 -12.26
C ARG A 214 23.38 15.99 -11.38
N TYR A 215 22.65 17.10 -11.23
CA TYR A 215 21.46 17.13 -10.37
C TYR A 215 20.32 16.27 -10.88
N VAL A 216 20.10 16.28 -12.20
CA VAL A 216 19.09 15.42 -12.84
C VAL A 216 19.44 13.94 -12.62
N ARG A 217 20.72 13.57 -12.75
CA ARG A 217 21.16 12.19 -12.50
C ARG A 217 20.92 11.76 -11.06
N ILE A 218 21.27 12.61 -10.08
CA ILE A 218 21.03 12.33 -8.66
C ILE A 218 19.53 12.13 -8.42
N PHE A 219 18.68 13.04 -8.90
CA PHE A 219 17.23 12.92 -8.76
C PHE A 219 16.69 11.62 -9.37
N VAL A 220 17.12 11.27 -10.58
CA VAL A 220 16.73 10.01 -11.24
C VAL A 220 17.11 8.80 -10.39
N VAL A 221 18.34 8.74 -9.89
CA VAL A 221 18.81 7.64 -9.03
C VAL A 221 18.01 7.56 -7.74
N LEU A 222 17.80 8.70 -7.07
CA LEU A 222 17.07 8.75 -5.79
C LEU A 222 15.59 8.36 -5.95
N THR A 223 14.98 8.59 -7.12
CA THR A 223 13.60 8.17 -7.40
C THR A 223 13.52 6.72 -7.88
N LEU A 224 14.56 6.21 -8.56
CA LEU A 224 14.61 4.82 -9.01
C LEU A 224 14.70 3.82 -7.84
N LEU A 225 15.50 4.13 -6.82
CA LEU A 225 15.67 3.27 -5.64
C LEU A 225 14.35 2.89 -4.94
N PRO A 226 13.46 3.82 -4.54
CA PRO A 226 12.18 3.46 -3.93
C PRO A 226 11.28 2.71 -4.92
N THR A 227 11.38 2.98 -6.23
CA THR A 227 10.61 2.26 -7.25
C THR A 227 10.96 0.76 -7.25
N LEU A 228 12.25 0.43 -7.27
CA LEU A 228 12.73 -0.95 -7.23
C LEU A 228 12.37 -1.64 -5.91
N ALA A 229 12.48 -0.92 -4.79
CA ALA A 229 12.07 -1.43 -3.49
C ALA A 229 10.58 -1.78 -3.46
N TYR A 230 9.70 -0.91 -3.98
CA TYR A 230 8.27 -1.20 -4.05
C TYR A 230 7.93 -2.34 -4.99
N MET A 231 8.62 -2.49 -6.13
CA MET A 231 8.44 -3.65 -7.01
C MET A 231 8.72 -4.97 -6.27
N LYS A 232 9.79 -5.01 -5.47
CA LYS A 232 10.09 -6.17 -4.61
C LYS A 232 8.97 -6.42 -3.60
N VAL A 233 8.48 -5.39 -2.92
CA VAL A 233 7.40 -5.54 -1.93
C VAL A 233 6.11 -6.05 -2.59
N ILE A 234 5.76 -5.57 -3.78
CA ILE A 234 4.61 -6.07 -4.55
C ILE A 234 4.78 -7.56 -4.86
N TYR A 235 5.96 -7.96 -5.32
CA TYR A 235 6.28 -9.36 -5.61
C TYR A 235 6.16 -10.24 -4.35
N ASP A 236 6.76 -9.81 -3.24
CA ASP A 236 6.69 -10.54 -1.96
C ASP A 236 5.25 -10.66 -1.46
N ALA A 237 4.44 -9.60 -1.58
CA ALA A 237 3.04 -9.60 -1.19
C ALA A 237 2.20 -10.60 -2.02
N GLU A 238 2.46 -10.67 -3.32
CA GLU A 238 1.81 -11.66 -4.20
C GLU A 238 2.23 -13.09 -3.86
N GLN A 239 3.51 -13.35 -3.59
CA GLN A 239 3.96 -14.66 -3.13
C GLN A 239 3.29 -15.09 -1.82
N GLN A 240 3.15 -14.17 -0.87
CA GLN A 240 2.48 -14.42 0.41
C GLN A 240 0.99 -14.71 0.23
N ARG A 241 0.33 -14.03 -0.72
CA ARG A 241 -1.05 -14.33 -1.10
C ARG A 241 -1.16 -15.74 -1.66
N GLN A 242 -0.33 -16.11 -2.64
CA GLN A 242 -0.33 -17.45 -3.22
C GLN A 242 -0.04 -18.54 -2.18
N TYR A 243 0.85 -18.27 -1.22
CA TYR A 243 1.09 -19.16 -0.09
C TYR A 243 -0.18 -19.33 0.76
N THR A 244 -0.85 -18.21 1.08
CA THR A 244 -2.09 -18.20 1.87
C THR A 244 -3.18 -19.01 1.19
N ASP A 245 -3.39 -18.81 -0.11
CA ASP A 245 -4.38 -19.56 -0.90
C ASP A 245 -4.09 -21.07 -0.83
N LYS A 246 -2.84 -21.47 -1.14
CA LYS A 246 -2.43 -22.88 -1.11
C LYS A 246 -2.67 -23.52 0.26
N GLU A 247 -2.30 -22.83 1.33
CA GLU A 247 -2.39 -23.38 2.68
C GLU A 247 -3.84 -23.50 3.16
N VAL A 248 -4.68 -22.48 2.92
CA VAL A 248 -6.09 -22.50 3.31
C VAL A 248 -6.85 -23.61 2.56
N PHE A 249 -6.65 -23.76 1.25
CA PHE A 249 -7.31 -24.82 0.49
C PHE A 249 -6.79 -26.22 0.84
N ARG A 250 -5.50 -26.35 1.19
CA ARG A 250 -4.93 -27.61 1.71
C ARG A 250 -5.59 -28.01 3.03
N LEU A 251 -5.70 -27.09 3.98
CA LEU A 251 -6.35 -27.33 5.27
C LEU A 251 -7.84 -27.67 5.09
N LYS A 252 -8.53 -26.99 4.17
CA LYS A 252 -9.93 -27.28 3.85
C LYS A 252 -10.11 -28.72 3.36
N ALA A 253 -9.26 -29.18 2.44
CA ALA A 253 -9.33 -30.55 1.92
C ALA A 253 -9.09 -31.62 3.00
N ILE A 254 -8.15 -31.37 3.93
CA ILE A 254 -7.88 -32.27 5.05
C ILE A 254 -9.09 -32.35 6.01
N SER A 255 -9.71 -31.20 6.28
CA SER A 255 -10.91 -31.12 7.12
C SER A 255 -12.06 -31.94 6.52
N THR A 256 -12.36 -31.76 5.23
CA THR A 256 -13.42 -32.52 4.53
C THR A 256 -13.13 -34.03 4.48
N ALA A 257 -11.91 -34.45 4.17
CA ALA A 257 -11.55 -35.86 4.15
C ALA A 257 -11.64 -36.54 5.53
N SER A 258 -11.44 -35.77 6.61
CA SER A 258 -11.59 -36.25 7.99
C SER A 258 -13.05 -36.40 8.41
N GLU A 259 -13.96 -35.62 7.82
CA GLU A 259 -15.41 -35.75 8.03
C GLU A 259 -15.97 -36.97 7.28
N ASP A 260 -15.55 -37.20 6.04
CA ASP A 260 -15.99 -38.36 5.24
C ASP A 260 -15.54 -39.71 5.83
N ASN A 261 -14.40 -39.74 6.53
CA ASN A 261 -13.90 -40.94 7.22
C ASN A 261 -14.60 -41.20 8.57
N LYS A 262 -15.41 -40.28 9.08
CA LYS A 262 -16.32 -40.58 10.20
C LYS A 262 -17.55 -41.29 9.64
N SER A 263 -17.35 -42.55 9.22
CA SER A 263 -18.43 -43.46 8.83
C SER A 263 -19.52 -43.43 9.91
N PRO A 264 -20.82 -43.39 9.55
CA PRO A 264 -21.90 -43.37 10.52
C PRO A 264 -21.74 -44.58 11.46
N GLN A 265 -21.61 -44.32 12.76
CA GLN A 265 -21.68 -45.38 13.75
C GLN A 265 -22.98 -46.14 13.49
N PRO A 266 -22.94 -47.48 13.35
CA PRO A 266 -24.16 -48.25 13.15
C PRO A 266 -25.10 -47.93 14.30
N THR A 267 -26.27 -47.40 13.96
CA THR A 267 -27.36 -47.13 14.90
C THR A 267 -27.57 -48.38 15.74
N PRO A 268 -27.49 -48.32 17.08
CA PRO A 268 -27.70 -49.50 17.90
C PRO A 268 -29.09 -50.04 17.61
N THR A 269 -29.14 -51.24 17.03
CA THR A 269 -30.37 -51.96 16.71
C THR A 269 -31.16 -52.12 18.00
N ALA A 270 -32.36 -51.54 18.05
CA ALA A 270 -33.24 -51.68 19.20
C ALA A 270 -33.51 -53.16 19.47
N THR A 271 -33.17 -53.63 20.67
CA THR A 271 -33.51 -54.96 21.15
C THR A 271 -35.03 -55.05 21.27
N PRO A 272 -35.72 -55.99 20.60
CA PRO A 272 -37.14 -56.19 20.81
C PRO A 272 -37.39 -56.78 22.21
N GLU A 273 -38.28 -56.16 22.97
CA GLU A 273 -38.88 -56.68 24.21
C GLU A 273 -39.94 -57.76 23.91
#